data_AF-A0A812PEE7-F1
#
_entry.id   AF-A0A812PEE7-F1
#
_cell.length_a   1.000
_cell.length_b   1.000
_cell.length_c   1.000
_cell.angle_alpha   90.00
_cell.angle_beta   90.00
_cell.angle_gamma   90.00
#
_symmetry.space_group_name_H-M   'P 1'
#
loop_
_entity.id
_entity.type
_entity.pdbx_description
1 polymer ?
#
loop_
_entity_poly.entity_id
_entity_poly.type
_entity_poly.pdbx_seq_one_letter_code
_entity_poly.pdbx_strand_id
1 'polypeptide(L)'
;MADLTLDIPEVQVVVNYPLDDAGFHWHHRILLHRIEGGVWLALTPDLEIQRHDLNAQRHRILNRSAPFPGDIAGEIYAHDPIGAAALAGFKREAQISAAILGEGAVENVEAFQWVISEPGHADFGVTVDGALLGNEATGLAFTLKGVIIRGGEELFVERVMTKDLDLWRRKKGQDLSDVRLLGDHRDASGKKRLDLKQAVALMKNIDDKEFPIGGVRAAKELHKAIAASAGELLIYHSEWLRLSGVNKKTSACHIHRALCEALRLMHTFDQVDVSVLASGEHLSRWLIQVELAVERNPHQPDFSGLDIISGTAQLPDGRASTSKFTEWISSRLKERATIWKQERLYNQERRQLRGARGGKGEGGRSTSDEEEPGPPGGRKKKKKKNTGKGDGSTATGQMHGVNSVSGHPRKDGDMEILFLYLDLFPTFAVEVNANFSGLPLTAVQQWVLSDVSRRISLYGTCPDGITEDSALQELNQRANLYAAGERAPRCL
;
A
#
# COMPACT_ATOMS: atom_id res chain seq x y z
N MET A 1 1.08 56.95 -31.03
CA MET A 1 1.89 56.52 -29.88
C MET A 1 0.96 55.81 -28.89
N ALA A 2 1.48 55.12 -27.88
CA ALA A 2 0.63 54.55 -26.83
C ALA A 2 0.21 55.66 -25.85
N ASP A 3 -1.09 55.87 -25.67
CA ASP A 3 -1.61 56.88 -24.72
C ASP A 3 -1.55 56.38 -23.26
N LEU A 4 -1.44 55.06 -23.08
CA LEU A 4 -1.40 54.36 -21.79
C LEU A 4 -0.09 53.60 -21.61
N THR A 5 0.31 53.42 -20.35
CA THR A 5 1.37 52.52 -19.91
C THR A 5 0.95 51.05 -20.04
N LEU A 6 1.91 50.12 -19.98
CA LEU A 6 1.65 48.69 -20.12
C LEU A 6 0.93 48.14 -18.86
N ASP A 7 0.06 47.14 -19.04
CA ASP A 7 -0.56 46.41 -17.93
C ASP A 7 0.26 45.15 -17.58
N ILE A 8 1.45 45.38 -17.01
CA ILE A 8 2.44 44.35 -16.66
C ILE A 8 2.83 44.41 -15.19
N PRO A 9 3.20 43.29 -14.54
CA PRO A 9 3.47 43.28 -13.10
C PRO A 9 4.72 44.09 -12.70
N GLU A 10 5.71 44.19 -13.58
CA GLU A 10 6.97 44.93 -13.40
C GLU A 10 6.76 46.45 -13.19
N VAL A 11 7.73 47.09 -12.52
CA VAL A 11 7.73 48.53 -12.28
C VAL A 11 8.13 49.25 -13.58
N GLN A 12 7.32 50.23 -13.97
CA GLN A 12 7.56 51.06 -15.14
C GLN A 12 8.02 52.47 -14.71
N VAL A 13 8.98 53.04 -15.44
CA VAL A 13 9.45 54.42 -15.24
C VAL A 13 9.67 55.11 -16.59
N VAL A 14 9.53 56.42 -16.66
CA VAL A 14 10.17 57.22 -17.73
C VAL A 14 11.46 57.83 -17.21
N VAL A 15 12.52 57.79 -18.01
CA VAL A 15 13.84 58.34 -17.71
C VAL A 15 14.15 59.49 -18.67
N ASN A 16 14.68 60.59 -18.17
CA ASN A 16 14.87 61.83 -18.94
C ASN A 16 16.23 61.86 -19.67
N TYR A 17 16.19 62.09 -20.98
CA TYR A 17 17.33 62.21 -21.88
C TYR A 17 17.31 63.58 -22.57
N PRO A 18 17.86 64.64 -21.94
CA PRO A 18 17.82 66.00 -22.46
C PRO A 18 18.75 66.25 -23.67
N LEU A 19 19.40 65.21 -24.19
CA LEU A 19 20.32 65.23 -25.33
C LEU A 19 19.85 64.28 -26.46
N ASP A 20 18.58 63.86 -26.47
CA ASP A 20 18.01 63.15 -27.62
C ASP A 20 17.60 64.18 -28.70
N ASP A 21 18.34 64.18 -29.81
CA ASP A 21 18.11 65.02 -30.99
C ASP A 21 16.77 64.71 -31.70
N ALA A 22 16.14 63.55 -31.45
CA ALA A 22 14.82 63.22 -31.98
C ALA A 22 13.67 63.91 -31.22
N GLY A 23 13.95 64.61 -30.12
CA GLY A 23 12.97 65.33 -29.30
C GLY A 23 12.19 64.46 -28.30
N PHE A 24 12.46 63.16 -28.23
CA PHE A 24 11.83 62.24 -27.27
C PHE A 24 12.52 62.24 -25.91
N HIS A 25 12.51 63.38 -25.22
CA HIS A 25 13.26 63.58 -23.99
C HIS A 25 12.89 62.66 -22.80
N TRP A 26 11.91 61.77 -22.92
CA TRP A 26 11.51 60.83 -21.87
C TRP A 26 11.32 59.40 -22.41
N HIS A 27 12.29 58.51 -22.18
CA HIS A 27 12.18 57.14 -22.67
C HIS A 27 11.56 56.24 -21.61
N HIS A 28 10.55 55.46 -21.99
CA HIS A 28 9.93 54.46 -21.14
C HIS A 28 10.91 53.30 -20.88
N ARG A 29 10.97 52.82 -19.64
CA ARG A 29 11.81 51.72 -19.16
C ARG A 29 11.03 50.80 -18.23
N ILE A 30 11.15 49.50 -18.45
CA ILE A 30 10.57 48.45 -17.59
C ILE A 30 11.68 47.90 -16.72
N LEU A 31 11.57 48.02 -15.39
CA LEU A 31 12.60 47.58 -14.45
C LEU A 31 12.55 46.05 -14.28
N LEU A 32 13.55 45.34 -14.84
CA LEU A 32 13.56 43.87 -14.90
C LEU A 32 14.25 43.24 -13.68
N HIS A 33 15.43 43.75 -13.33
CA HIS A 33 16.27 43.22 -12.24
C HIS A 33 17.01 44.36 -11.55
N ARG A 34 17.07 44.33 -10.21
CA ARG A 34 17.80 45.31 -9.40
C ARG A 34 19.20 44.78 -9.12
N ILE A 35 20.20 45.61 -9.35
CA ILE A 35 21.59 45.31 -9.00
C ILE A 35 21.82 45.74 -7.54
N GLU A 36 22.11 47.01 -7.32
CA GLU A 36 22.40 47.57 -6.00
C GLU A 36 21.87 49.01 -5.92
N GLY A 37 21.44 49.46 -4.73
CA GLY A 37 21.02 50.85 -4.53
C GLY A 37 19.88 51.26 -5.47
N GLY A 38 20.13 52.26 -6.32
CA GLY A 38 19.19 52.72 -7.37
C GLY A 38 19.49 52.17 -8.77
N VAL A 39 20.43 51.22 -8.90
CA VAL A 39 20.87 50.65 -10.17
C VAL A 39 20.00 49.46 -10.56
N TRP A 40 19.48 49.49 -11.78
CA TRP A 40 18.64 48.44 -12.37
C TRP A 40 19.11 48.09 -13.77
N LEU A 41 18.85 46.85 -14.18
CA LEU A 41 18.74 46.47 -15.58
C LEU A 41 17.28 46.65 -16.01
N ALA A 42 17.06 47.40 -17.08
CA ALA A 42 15.74 47.76 -17.57
C ALA A 42 15.62 47.60 -19.09
N LEU A 43 14.42 47.29 -19.56
CA LEU A 43 14.12 47.12 -20.98
C LEU A 43 13.84 48.46 -21.66
N THR A 44 14.47 48.72 -22.81
CA THR A 44 14.16 49.85 -23.70
C THR A 44 12.97 49.53 -24.61
N PRO A 45 12.31 50.54 -25.22
CA PRO A 45 11.26 50.30 -26.23
C PRO A 45 11.75 49.49 -27.42
N ASP A 46 13.05 49.61 -27.75
CA ASP A 46 13.79 48.85 -28.77
C ASP A 46 14.05 47.38 -28.36
N LEU A 47 13.57 46.97 -27.18
CA LEU A 47 13.75 45.65 -26.56
C LEU A 47 15.19 45.32 -26.14
N GLU A 48 16.06 46.32 -25.99
CA GLU A 48 17.40 46.14 -25.41
C GLU A 48 17.37 46.15 -23.87
N ILE A 49 18.29 45.42 -23.23
CA ILE A 49 18.48 45.47 -21.78
C ILE A 49 19.64 46.41 -21.45
N GLN A 50 19.33 47.56 -20.85
CA GLN A 50 20.29 48.61 -20.51
C GLN A 50 20.40 48.81 -18.99
N ARG A 51 21.58 49.24 -18.51
CA ARG A 51 21.85 49.57 -17.10
C ARG A 51 21.52 51.03 -16.82
N HIS A 52 20.63 51.27 -15.85
CA HIS A 52 20.21 52.62 -15.43
C HIS A 52 20.48 52.80 -13.94
N ASP A 53 21.12 53.91 -13.56
CA ASP A 53 21.13 54.39 -12.17
C ASP A 53 20.06 55.46 -11.99
N LEU A 54 18.99 55.10 -11.30
CA LEU A 54 17.86 55.97 -11.01
C LEU A 54 18.19 57.05 -9.95
N ASN A 55 19.34 56.95 -9.25
CA ASN A 55 19.83 58.05 -8.41
C ASN A 55 20.47 59.17 -9.25
N ALA A 56 21.17 58.80 -10.33
CA ALA A 56 21.86 59.73 -11.22
C ALA A 56 20.93 60.32 -12.30
N GLN A 57 19.93 59.57 -12.75
CA GLN A 57 19.02 59.97 -13.83
C GLN A 57 17.66 60.44 -13.31
N ARG A 58 17.22 61.63 -13.75
CA ARG A 58 15.88 62.15 -13.46
C ARG A 58 14.84 61.22 -14.11
N HIS A 59 13.97 60.65 -13.28
CA HIS A 59 12.95 59.70 -13.70
C HIS A 59 11.59 60.01 -13.06
N ARG A 60 10.52 59.39 -13.56
CA ARG A 60 9.19 59.35 -12.92
C ARG A 60 8.67 57.93 -12.91
N ILE A 61 8.09 57.49 -11.79
CA ILE A 61 7.43 56.18 -11.68
C ILE A 61 6.06 56.25 -12.38
N LEU A 62 5.73 55.18 -13.08
CA LEU A 62 4.49 55.00 -13.82
C LEU A 62 3.61 53.96 -13.15
N ASN A 63 2.30 54.20 -13.12
CA ASN A 63 1.31 53.18 -12.76
C ASN A 63 1.05 52.25 -13.96
N ARG A 64 0.51 51.06 -13.73
CA ARG A 64 0.07 50.13 -14.78
C ARG A 64 -1.21 50.63 -15.45
N SER A 65 -1.37 50.39 -16.76
CA SER A 65 -2.58 50.69 -17.53
C SER A 65 -3.13 52.11 -17.30
N ALA A 66 -2.23 53.09 -17.19
CA ALA A 66 -2.51 54.46 -16.79
C ALA A 66 -2.06 55.45 -17.87
N PRO A 67 -2.71 56.61 -18.03
CA PRO A 67 -2.26 57.61 -18.98
C PRO A 67 -0.87 58.15 -18.59
N PHE A 68 -0.03 58.41 -19.59
CA PHE A 68 1.24 59.06 -19.38
C PHE A 68 1.06 60.48 -18.79
N PRO A 69 2.04 61.00 -18.01
CA PRO A 69 1.90 62.33 -17.41
C PRO A 69 1.77 63.42 -18.48
N GLY A 70 0.64 64.13 -18.48
CA GLY A 70 0.26 65.03 -19.58
C GLY A 70 1.17 66.24 -19.79
N ASP A 71 2.08 66.54 -18.86
CA ASP A 71 3.11 67.57 -19.00
C ASP A 71 4.33 67.12 -19.82
N ILE A 72 4.46 65.82 -20.10
CA ILE A 72 5.55 65.23 -20.90
C ILE A 72 5.08 64.23 -21.96
N ALA A 73 3.78 63.90 -22.04
CA ALA A 73 3.25 62.83 -22.88
C ALA A 73 3.61 62.94 -24.39
N GLY A 74 3.82 64.14 -24.92
CA GLY A 74 4.26 64.35 -26.30
C GLY A 74 5.76 64.10 -26.55
N GLU A 75 6.57 64.00 -25.49
CA GLU A 75 8.03 63.80 -25.51
C GLU A 75 8.43 62.34 -25.18
N ILE A 76 7.46 61.41 -25.08
CA ILE A 76 7.72 60.06 -24.58
C ILE A 76 8.00 59.06 -25.70
N TYR A 77 9.18 58.44 -25.68
CA TYR A 77 9.45 57.23 -26.45
C TYR A 77 8.96 56.00 -25.66
N ALA A 78 7.80 55.46 -26.06
CA ALA A 78 7.10 54.39 -25.36
C ALA A 78 7.32 53.00 -25.98
N HIS A 79 7.33 51.97 -25.13
CA HIS A 79 7.22 50.56 -25.52
C HIS A 79 5.93 50.26 -26.31
N ASP A 80 6.03 49.39 -27.31
CA ASP A 80 4.87 48.67 -27.87
C ASP A 80 4.34 47.60 -26.89
N PRO A 81 3.14 47.03 -27.12
CA PRO A 81 2.57 46.01 -26.22
C PRO A 81 3.39 44.71 -26.12
N ILE A 82 4.04 44.48 -24.98
CA ILE A 82 4.84 43.27 -24.73
C ILE A 82 4.00 42.17 -24.07
N GLY A 83 3.97 40.99 -24.70
CA GLY A 83 3.34 39.79 -24.13
C GLY A 83 4.12 39.21 -22.94
N ALA A 84 3.41 38.71 -21.93
CA ALA A 84 4.00 38.24 -20.66
C ALA A 84 5.11 37.16 -20.82
N ALA A 85 5.02 36.31 -21.85
CA ALA A 85 6.05 35.31 -22.15
C ALA A 85 7.37 35.94 -22.61
N ALA A 86 7.33 37.01 -23.43
CA ALA A 86 8.51 37.75 -23.86
C ALA A 86 9.13 38.52 -22.69
N LEU A 87 8.31 39.18 -21.87
CA LEU A 87 8.76 39.89 -20.66
C LEU A 87 9.45 38.95 -19.66
N ALA A 88 8.94 37.71 -19.49
CA ALA A 88 9.59 36.68 -18.69
C ALA A 88 10.91 36.15 -19.31
N GLY A 89 11.08 36.29 -20.64
CA GLY A 89 12.35 36.07 -21.33
C GLY A 89 13.37 37.14 -20.97
N PHE A 90 13.06 38.41 -21.24
CA PHE A 90 13.94 39.56 -20.93
C PHE A 90 14.32 39.62 -19.45
N LYS A 91 13.39 39.30 -18.54
CA LYS A 91 13.68 39.25 -17.09
C LYS A 91 14.73 38.21 -16.72
N ARG A 92 14.71 37.04 -17.38
CA ARG A 92 15.70 35.97 -17.21
C ARG A 92 17.04 36.36 -17.81
N GLU A 93 17.02 37.02 -18.98
CA GLU A 93 18.21 37.56 -19.62
C GLU A 93 18.89 38.63 -18.74
N ALA A 94 18.12 39.57 -18.17
CA ALA A 94 18.64 40.55 -17.22
C ALA A 94 19.28 39.91 -15.98
N GLN A 95 18.68 38.85 -15.41
CA GLN A 95 19.29 38.09 -14.31
C GLN A 95 20.62 37.44 -14.71
N ILE A 96 20.73 36.93 -15.95
CA ILE A 96 21.97 36.38 -16.51
C ILE A 96 23.01 37.49 -16.72
N SER A 97 22.62 38.64 -17.28
CA SER A 97 23.51 39.81 -17.47
C SER A 97 24.08 40.32 -16.15
N ALA A 98 23.25 40.45 -15.10
CA ALA A 98 23.71 40.89 -13.77
C ALA A 98 24.75 39.93 -13.16
N ALA A 99 24.56 38.62 -13.34
CA ALA A 99 25.52 37.63 -12.88
C ALA A 99 26.81 37.59 -13.72
N ILE A 100 26.75 37.82 -15.03
CA ILE A 100 27.93 37.97 -15.90
C ILE A 100 28.75 39.20 -15.51
N LEU A 101 28.10 40.29 -15.09
CA LEU A 101 28.75 41.49 -14.55
C LEU A 101 29.34 41.27 -13.13
N GLY A 102 29.01 40.15 -12.47
CA GLY A 102 29.42 39.85 -11.09
C GLY A 102 28.62 40.59 -10.02
N GLU A 103 27.52 41.26 -10.39
CA GLU A 103 26.75 42.16 -9.53
C GLU A 103 25.46 41.52 -9.00
N GLY A 104 25.29 40.22 -9.20
CA GLY A 104 24.19 39.42 -8.66
C GLY A 104 24.51 37.94 -8.69
N ALA A 105 23.91 37.16 -7.79
CA ALA A 105 23.84 35.72 -7.98
C ALA A 105 22.81 35.42 -9.08
N VAL A 106 23.08 34.40 -9.91
CA VAL A 106 21.96 33.72 -10.59
C VAL A 106 21.17 33.02 -9.49
N GLU A 107 20.11 33.67 -9.00
CA GLU A 107 19.01 32.92 -8.38
C GLU A 107 18.63 31.82 -9.36
N ASN A 108 18.65 30.56 -8.92
CA ASN A 108 18.33 29.42 -9.78
C ASN A 108 16.87 29.55 -10.26
N VAL A 109 16.70 30.24 -11.39
CA VAL A 109 15.40 30.59 -11.97
C VAL A 109 14.60 29.32 -12.08
N GLU A 110 13.56 29.20 -11.24
CA GLU A 110 12.97 27.90 -10.94
C GLU A 110 12.39 27.30 -12.22
N ALA A 111 13.15 26.37 -12.82
CA ALA A 111 12.88 25.87 -14.15
C ALA A 111 11.64 24.98 -14.09
N PHE A 112 10.48 25.57 -14.28
CA PHE A 112 9.22 24.85 -14.35
C PHE A 112 9.16 24.06 -15.66
N GLN A 113 8.86 22.77 -15.54
CA GLN A 113 8.52 21.90 -16.67
C GLN A 113 7.06 21.48 -16.54
N TRP A 114 6.36 21.42 -17.66
CA TRP A 114 5.05 20.80 -17.75
C TRP A 114 5.25 19.31 -17.96
N VAL A 115 4.59 18.48 -17.14
CA VAL A 115 4.74 17.03 -17.20
C VAL A 115 3.39 16.33 -17.16
N ILE A 116 3.25 15.23 -17.90
CA ILE A 116 2.03 14.41 -17.90
C ILE A 116 1.81 13.87 -16.49
N SER A 117 0.61 14.06 -15.96
CA SER A 117 0.37 14.07 -14.51
C SER A 117 -0.47 12.90 -14.01
N GLU A 118 -0.77 11.95 -14.88
CA GLU A 118 -1.63 10.79 -14.63
C GLU A 118 -0.78 9.52 -14.47
N PRO A 119 -0.67 8.93 -13.27
CA PRO A 119 0.22 7.78 -13.03
C PRO A 119 -0.15 6.49 -13.75
N GLY A 120 -1.34 6.42 -14.37
CA GLY A 120 -1.76 5.30 -15.22
C GLY A 120 -1.36 5.45 -16.69
N HIS A 121 -0.96 6.64 -17.14
CA HIS A 121 -0.56 6.89 -18.52
C HIS A 121 0.90 6.45 -18.76
N ALA A 122 1.20 5.90 -19.95
CA ALA A 122 2.53 5.36 -20.27
C ALA A 122 3.65 6.41 -20.18
N ASP A 123 3.37 7.64 -20.63
CA ASP A 123 4.28 8.79 -20.53
C ASP A 123 4.18 9.53 -19.16
N PHE A 124 3.80 8.86 -18.06
CA PHE A 124 3.69 9.54 -16.75
C PHE A 124 4.99 10.24 -16.35
N GLY A 125 4.89 11.54 -16.02
CA GLY A 125 6.01 12.38 -15.64
C GLY A 125 6.97 12.72 -16.78
N VAL A 126 6.64 12.41 -18.05
CA VAL A 126 7.39 12.89 -19.23
C VAL A 126 7.09 14.36 -19.48
N THR A 127 8.11 15.11 -19.87
CA THR A 127 8.03 16.55 -20.14
C THR A 127 7.30 16.84 -21.45
N VAL A 128 6.43 17.85 -21.38
CA VAL A 128 5.59 18.35 -22.47
C VAL A 128 6.14 19.72 -22.91
N ASP A 129 6.15 19.96 -24.22
CA ASP A 129 6.50 21.27 -24.78
C ASP A 129 5.46 22.33 -24.38
N GLY A 130 5.94 23.43 -23.80
CA GLY A 130 5.11 24.59 -23.43
C GLY A 130 4.39 25.23 -24.63
N ALA A 131 4.87 25.04 -25.86
CA ALA A 131 4.20 25.53 -27.05
C ALA A 131 2.80 24.91 -27.25
N LEU A 132 2.62 23.63 -26.88
CA LEU A 132 1.33 22.92 -26.99
C LEU A 132 0.26 23.50 -26.05
N LEU A 133 0.69 24.13 -24.95
CA LEU A 133 -0.14 24.71 -23.90
C LEU A 133 -0.50 26.19 -24.15
N GLY A 134 0.16 26.84 -25.11
CA GLY A 134 -0.14 28.22 -25.53
C GLY A 134 -1.08 28.31 -26.73
N ASN A 135 -1.54 27.17 -27.27
CA ASN A 135 -2.39 27.09 -28.46
C ASN A 135 -3.76 26.52 -28.08
N GLU A 136 -4.80 27.34 -28.24
CA GLU A 136 -6.20 27.03 -27.88
C GLU A 136 -6.73 25.74 -28.52
N ALA A 137 -6.19 25.33 -29.68
CA ALA A 137 -6.58 24.10 -30.36
C ALA A 137 -5.87 22.83 -29.84
N THR A 138 -4.80 22.95 -29.04
CA THR A 138 -4.02 21.81 -28.54
C THR A 138 -3.86 21.76 -27.02
N GLY A 139 -4.23 22.80 -26.28
CA GLY A 139 -4.18 22.75 -24.82
C GLY A 139 -4.76 23.97 -24.11
N LEU A 140 -5.01 23.80 -22.82
CA LEU A 140 -5.49 24.83 -21.90
C LEU A 140 -4.63 24.79 -20.63
N ALA A 141 -3.95 25.91 -20.33
CA ALA A 141 -3.05 26.03 -19.18
C ALA A 141 -3.59 26.97 -18.10
N PHE A 142 -3.62 26.49 -16.86
CA PHE A 142 -3.76 27.30 -15.65
C PHE A 142 -2.39 27.47 -14.98
N THR A 143 -2.30 28.14 -13.83
CA THR A 143 -1.03 28.46 -13.15
C THR A 143 -0.18 27.22 -12.82
N LEU A 144 -0.80 26.09 -12.47
CA LEU A 144 -0.12 24.87 -12.00
C LEU A 144 -0.58 23.57 -12.68
N LYS A 145 -1.69 23.59 -13.43
CA LYS A 145 -2.29 22.43 -14.09
C LYS A 145 -2.77 22.82 -15.47
N GLY A 146 -2.88 21.87 -16.38
CA GLY A 146 -3.46 22.07 -17.70
C GLY A 146 -3.95 20.76 -18.31
N VAL A 147 -4.51 20.87 -19.50
CA VAL A 147 -4.85 19.73 -20.37
C VAL A 147 -4.20 19.98 -21.72
N ILE A 148 -3.68 18.93 -22.36
CA ILE A 148 -3.24 18.96 -23.76
C ILE A 148 -3.99 17.89 -24.55
N ILE A 149 -4.11 18.09 -25.86
CA ILE A 149 -4.57 17.06 -26.80
C ILE A 149 -3.36 16.55 -27.57
N ARG A 150 -3.03 15.27 -27.44
CA ARG A 150 -1.88 14.63 -28.11
C ARG A 150 -2.32 13.32 -28.74
N GLY A 151 -2.20 13.20 -30.06
CA GLY A 151 -2.68 12.03 -30.80
C GLY A 151 -4.21 11.85 -30.83
N GLY A 152 -4.98 12.84 -30.35
CA GLY A 152 -6.44 12.75 -30.16
C GLY A 152 -6.86 12.35 -28.75
N GLU A 153 -5.92 12.11 -27.84
CA GLU A 153 -6.16 11.83 -26.42
C GLU A 153 -5.97 13.10 -25.58
N GLU A 154 -6.86 13.32 -24.61
CA GLU A 154 -6.74 14.39 -23.61
C GLU A 154 -5.83 13.94 -22.47
N LEU A 155 -4.71 14.64 -22.25
CA LEU A 155 -3.73 14.32 -21.22
C LEU A 155 -3.64 15.45 -20.19
N PHE A 156 -3.79 15.12 -18.91
CA PHE A 156 -3.73 16.10 -17.82
C PHE A 156 -2.27 16.38 -17.43
N VAL A 157 -1.82 17.63 -17.57
CA VAL A 157 -0.45 18.05 -17.24
C VAL A 157 -0.38 18.88 -15.97
N GLU A 158 0.78 18.85 -15.30
CA GLU A 158 1.05 19.60 -14.08
C GLU A 158 2.39 20.34 -14.19
N ARG A 159 2.49 21.53 -13.60
CA ARG A 159 3.67 22.40 -13.67
C ARG A 159 4.59 22.15 -12.48
N VAL A 160 5.68 21.44 -12.71
CA VAL A 160 6.58 20.94 -11.66
C VAL A 160 7.94 21.62 -11.79
N MET A 161 8.59 21.96 -10.68
CA MET A 161 9.96 22.48 -10.70
C MET A 161 10.93 21.36 -11.10
N THR A 162 11.86 21.61 -12.03
CA THR A 162 12.83 20.60 -12.52
C THR A 162 13.59 19.92 -11.38
N LYS A 163 13.97 20.67 -10.34
CA LYS A 163 14.66 20.18 -9.14
C LYS A 163 13.84 19.19 -8.30
N ASP A 164 12.51 19.28 -8.36
CA ASP A 164 11.57 18.49 -7.54
C ASP A 164 10.88 17.37 -8.34
N LEU A 165 11.18 17.24 -9.63
CA LEU A 165 10.46 16.36 -10.56
C LEU A 165 10.41 14.90 -10.08
N ASP A 166 11.53 14.34 -9.61
CA ASP A 166 11.57 12.96 -9.14
C ASP A 166 10.91 12.76 -7.77
N LEU A 167 10.88 13.79 -6.91
CA LEU A 167 10.11 13.78 -5.66
C LEU A 167 8.61 13.83 -5.95
N TRP A 168 8.19 14.69 -6.88
CA TRP A 168 6.81 14.78 -7.34
C TRP A 168 6.35 13.50 -8.04
N ARG A 169 7.16 12.90 -8.94
CA ARG A 169 6.85 11.61 -9.59
C ARG A 169 6.60 10.52 -8.56
N ARG A 170 7.50 10.38 -7.58
CA ARG A 170 7.38 9.41 -6.49
C ARG A 170 6.14 9.66 -5.64
N LYS A 171 5.89 10.91 -5.23
CA LYS A 171 4.73 11.26 -4.41
C LYS A 171 3.42 11.06 -5.16
N LYS A 172 3.24 11.67 -6.33
CA LYS A 172 1.96 11.58 -7.07
C LYS A 172 1.68 10.16 -7.57
N GLY A 173 2.72 9.40 -7.92
CA GLY A 173 2.63 7.97 -8.18
C GLY A 173 2.21 7.14 -6.96
N GLN A 174 2.54 7.56 -5.73
CA GLN A 174 2.06 6.92 -4.50
C GLN A 174 0.64 7.36 -4.11
N ASP A 175 0.32 8.65 -4.21
CA ASP A 175 -0.98 9.23 -3.81
C ASP A 175 -2.16 8.70 -4.65
N LEU A 176 -1.90 8.28 -5.89
CA LEU A 176 -2.89 7.65 -6.79
C LEU A 176 -2.67 6.13 -6.99
N SER A 177 -1.66 5.54 -6.35
CA SER A 177 -1.51 4.09 -6.34
C SER A 177 -2.61 3.47 -5.48
N ASP A 178 -3.10 2.30 -5.89
CA ASP A 178 -4.03 1.50 -5.10
C ASP A 178 -3.49 1.32 -3.67
N VAL A 179 -4.30 1.66 -2.67
CA VAL A 179 -3.91 1.58 -1.26
C VAL A 179 -3.47 0.16 -0.85
N ARG A 180 -3.90 -0.87 -1.58
CA ARG A 180 -3.54 -2.28 -1.44
C ARG A 180 -2.14 -2.62 -1.98
N LEU A 181 -1.40 -1.68 -2.57
CA LEU A 181 -0.04 -1.89 -3.10
C LEU A 181 1.04 -1.21 -2.23
N LEU A 182 2.21 -1.85 -2.16
CA LEU A 182 3.41 -1.34 -1.50
C LEU A 182 4.34 -0.56 -2.45
N GLY A 183 4.24 -0.80 -3.77
CA GLY A 183 4.98 -0.08 -4.83
C GLY A 183 5.41 -0.99 -5.99
N ASP A 184 6.38 -0.53 -6.79
CA ASP A 184 7.16 -1.39 -7.70
C ASP A 184 8.65 -1.35 -7.28
N HIS A 185 8.98 -2.16 -6.29
CA HIS A 185 10.32 -2.28 -5.71
C HIS A 185 11.11 -3.34 -6.45
N ARG A 186 12.33 -2.99 -6.86
CA ARG A 186 13.20 -3.85 -7.67
C ARG A 186 14.56 -3.97 -7.03
N ASP A 187 15.15 -5.15 -7.14
CA ASP A 187 16.52 -5.40 -6.72
C ASP A 187 17.53 -4.82 -7.73
N ALA A 188 18.82 -4.95 -7.41
CA ALA A 188 19.92 -4.52 -8.28
C ALA A 188 19.99 -5.29 -9.62
N SER A 189 19.20 -6.35 -9.81
CA SER A 189 19.03 -7.07 -11.08
C SER A 189 17.77 -6.63 -11.84
N GLY A 190 17.04 -5.63 -11.34
CA GLY A 190 15.79 -5.13 -11.94
C GLY A 190 14.57 -6.06 -11.75
N LYS A 191 14.73 -7.19 -11.04
CA LYS A 191 13.62 -8.12 -10.75
C LYS A 191 12.77 -7.54 -9.62
N LYS A 192 11.44 -7.73 -9.69
CA LYS A 192 10.52 -7.36 -8.60
C LYS A 192 10.90 -8.15 -7.35
N ARG A 193 11.30 -7.43 -6.30
CA ARG A 193 11.66 -8.01 -5.02
C ARG A 193 11.45 -6.98 -3.90
N LEU A 194 10.82 -7.43 -2.83
CA LEU A 194 10.68 -6.69 -1.58
C LEU A 194 10.87 -7.68 -0.42
N ASP A 195 11.85 -7.41 0.45
CA ASP A 195 12.13 -8.26 1.63
C ASP A 195 11.20 -7.86 2.79
N LEU A 196 10.89 -8.79 3.70
CA LEU A 196 9.81 -8.62 4.68
C LEU A 196 9.95 -7.36 5.55
N LYS A 197 11.17 -7.03 5.97
CA LYS A 197 11.45 -5.83 6.79
C LYS A 197 11.12 -4.53 6.05
N GLN A 198 11.28 -4.49 4.73
CA GLN A 198 10.93 -3.34 3.90
C GLN A 198 9.41 -3.28 3.68
N ALA A 199 8.78 -4.42 3.38
CA ALA A 199 7.32 -4.51 3.26
C ALA A 199 6.60 -4.03 4.54
N VAL A 200 7.05 -4.46 5.72
CA VAL A 200 6.49 -4.06 7.02
C VAL A 200 6.64 -2.57 7.33
N ALA A 201 7.69 -1.92 6.81
CA ALA A 201 7.86 -0.46 6.92
C ALA A 201 6.91 0.32 5.99
N LEU A 202 6.54 -0.26 4.85
CA LEU A 202 5.65 0.33 3.84
C LEU A 202 4.16 0.04 4.07
N MET A 203 3.84 -1.02 4.82
CA MET A 203 2.46 -1.34 5.23
C MET A 203 1.77 -0.10 5.82
N LYS A 204 0.51 0.11 5.43
CA LYS A 204 -0.37 1.18 5.92
C LYS A 204 -1.16 0.65 7.12
N ASN A 205 -1.78 1.51 7.93
CA ASN A 205 -2.68 1.06 9.01
C ASN A 205 -3.99 1.84 8.87
N ILE A 206 -4.81 1.40 7.94
CA ILE A 206 -6.04 2.07 7.53
C ILE A 206 -7.18 1.58 8.43
N ASP A 207 -7.81 2.50 9.17
CA ASP A 207 -9.03 2.23 9.93
C ASP A 207 -10.24 2.20 8.99
N ASP A 208 -10.35 1.10 8.24
CA ASP A 208 -11.46 0.84 7.33
C ASP A 208 -12.65 0.22 8.11
N LYS A 209 -13.76 0.97 8.15
CA LYS A 209 -15.00 0.60 8.85
C LYS A 209 -15.90 -0.33 8.02
N GLU A 210 -15.65 -0.45 6.73
CA GLU A 210 -16.37 -1.33 5.80
C GLU A 210 -15.58 -2.64 5.56
N PHE A 211 -14.43 -2.80 6.20
CA PHE A 211 -13.56 -3.96 6.05
C PHE A 211 -14.30 -5.28 6.38
N PRO A 212 -14.24 -6.30 5.51
CA PRO A 212 -15.14 -7.45 5.58
C PRO A 212 -14.84 -8.46 6.71
N ILE A 213 -13.72 -8.30 7.43
CA ILE A 213 -13.32 -9.19 8.53
C ILE A 213 -13.38 -8.41 9.86
N GLY A 214 -14.22 -8.85 10.78
CA GLY A 214 -14.46 -8.16 12.04
C GLY A 214 -13.32 -8.27 13.06
N GLY A 215 -13.24 -7.29 13.96
CA GLY A 215 -12.29 -7.26 15.09
C GLY A 215 -10.98 -6.55 14.76
N VAL A 216 -10.01 -6.64 15.68
CA VAL A 216 -8.70 -5.97 15.57
C VAL A 216 -7.91 -6.52 14.38
N ARG A 217 -7.21 -5.63 13.65
CA ARG A 217 -6.39 -5.99 12.47
C ARG A 217 -5.07 -6.64 12.92
N ALA A 218 -4.93 -7.94 12.71
CA ALA A 218 -3.82 -8.74 13.20
C ALA A 218 -2.64 -8.82 12.21
N ALA A 219 -2.89 -8.66 10.90
CA ALA A 219 -1.88 -8.86 9.86
C ALA A 219 -0.59 -8.05 10.09
N LYS A 220 -0.74 -6.74 10.36
CA LYS A 220 0.41 -5.84 10.54
C LYS A 220 1.19 -6.12 11.83
N GLU A 221 0.52 -6.57 12.87
CA GLU A 221 1.14 -6.91 14.15
C GLU A 221 1.95 -8.20 14.03
N LEU A 222 1.36 -9.24 13.43
CA LEU A 222 2.02 -10.51 13.13
C LEU A 222 3.29 -10.30 12.29
N HIS A 223 3.19 -9.56 11.18
CA HIS A 223 4.34 -9.33 10.31
C HIS A 223 5.42 -8.48 10.98
N LYS A 224 5.07 -7.53 11.86
CA LYS A 224 6.03 -6.81 12.71
C LYS A 224 6.76 -7.74 13.69
N ALA A 225 6.04 -8.63 14.37
CA ALA A 225 6.63 -9.58 15.31
C ALA A 225 7.61 -10.54 14.61
N ILE A 226 7.24 -11.02 13.41
CA ILE A 226 8.10 -11.88 12.58
C ILE A 226 9.34 -11.11 12.08
N ALA A 227 9.16 -9.91 11.53
CA ALA A 227 10.24 -9.05 11.04
C ALA A 227 11.23 -8.64 12.15
N ALA A 228 10.76 -8.48 13.39
CA ALA A 228 11.58 -8.15 14.55
C ALA A 228 12.35 -9.36 15.14
N SER A 229 11.91 -10.59 14.87
CA SER A 229 12.47 -11.82 15.44
C SER A 229 13.28 -12.63 14.41
N ALA A 230 12.61 -13.44 13.59
CA ALA A 230 13.24 -14.29 12.58
C ALA A 230 13.63 -13.51 11.30
N GLY A 231 13.06 -12.32 11.09
CA GLY A 231 13.34 -11.44 9.96
C GLY A 231 12.65 -11.83 8.65
N GLU A 232 12.37 -13.12 8.41
CA GLU A 232 11.71 -13.64 7.20
C GLU A 232 10.72 -14.78 7.50
N LEU A 233 9.67 -14.89 6.69
CA LEU A 233 8.51 -15.79 6.93
C LEU A 233 8.88 -17.29 6.91
N LEU A 234 9.80 -17.72 6.03
CA LEU A 234 10.23 -19.12 5.98
C LEU A 234 11.22 -19.49 7.09
N ILE A 235 12.00 -18.52 7.58
CA ILE A 235 12.86 -18.70 8.76
C ILE A 235 11.97 -18.84 10.00
N TYR A 236 10.95 -17.99 10.11
CA TYR A 236 9.95 -18.06 11.18
C TYR A 236 9.22 -19.41 11.24
N HIS A 237 8.73 -19.94 10.11
CA HIS A 237 8.16 -21.28 10.07
C HIS A 237 9.14 -22.37 10.54
N SER A 238 10.42 -22.25 10.19
CA SER A 238 11.46 -23.22 10.58
C SER A 238 11.73 -23.18 12.09
N GLU A 239 11.76 -21.99 12.69
CA GLU A 239 11.91 -21.81 14.14
C GLU A 239 10.66 -22.21 14.93
N TRP A 240 9.47 -21.90 14.41
CA TRP A 240 8.21 -22.38 15.00
C TRP A 240 8.12 -23.91 14.99
N LEU A 241 8.51 -24.57 13.90
CA LEU A 241 8.58 -26.04 13.82
C LEU A 241 9.59 -26.61 14.84
N ARG A 242 10.71 -25.90 15.08
CA ARG A 242 11.73 -26.29 16.07
C ARG A 242 11.26 -26.15 17.52
N LEU A 243 10.39 -25.17 17.81
CA LEU A 243 10.00 -24.79 19.17
C LEU A 243 8.63 -25.33 19.62
N SER A 244 7.67 -25.47 18.70
CA SER A 244 6.28 -25.88 19.01
C SER A 244 6.13 -27.36 19.36
N GLY A 245 7.11 -28.21 19.06
CA GLY A 245 7.02 -29.66 19.23
C GLY A 245 6.09 -30.36 18.24
N VAL A 246 5.55 -29.64 17.25
CA VAL A 246 4.68 -30.21 16.22
C VAL A 246 5.47 -31.17 15.32
N ASN A 247 4.88 -32.33 15.00
CA ASN A 247 5.55 -33.28 14.10
C ASN A 247 5.50 -32.75 12.66
N LYS A 248 6.66 -32.70 11.99
CA LYS A 248 6.85 -32.23 10.60
C LYS A 248 5.92 -32.89 9.57
N LYS A 249 5.41 -34.10 9.84
CA LYS A 249 4.47 -34.84 8.97
C LYS A 249 2.99 -34.50 9.22
N THR A 250 2.66 -33.58 10.13
CA THR A 250 1.27 -33.20 10.42
C THR A 250 0.72 -32.21 9.40
N SER A 251 -0.59 -32.26 9.16
CA SER A 251 -1.31 -31.26 8.36
C SER A 251 -1.09 -29.83 8.87
N ALA A 252 -1.07 -29.60 10.19
CA ALA A 252 -0.79 -28.30 10.78
C ALA A 252 0.59 -27.74 10.37
N CYS A 253 1.64 -28.57 10.37
CA CYS A 253 2.96 -28.17 9.89
C CYS A 253 2.95 -27.80 8.40
N HIS A 254 2.24 -28.57 7.56
CA HIS A 254 2.11 -28.28 6.13
C HIS A 254 1.31 -27.00 5.86
N ILE A 255 0.21 -26.77 6.59
CA ILE A 255 -0.62 -25.56 6.48
C ILE A 255 0.18 -24.33 6.91
N HIS A 256 0.84 -24.35 8.07
CA HIS A 256 1.69 -23.23 8.50
C HIS A 256 2.77 -22.89 7.46
N ARG A 257 3.41 -23.89 6.84
CA ARG A 257 4.39 -23.67 5.77
C ARG A 257 3.75 -22.98 4.56
N ALA A 258 2.58 -23.46 4.12
CA ALA A 258 1.87 -22.91 2.98
C ALA A 258 1.39 -21.47 3.22
N LEU A 259 0.92 -21.16 4.43
CA LEU A 259 0.52 -19.80 4.83
C LEU A 259 1.71 -18.84 4.84
N CYS A 260 2.85 -19.23 5.42
CA CYS A 260 4.07 -18.42 5.39
C CYS A 260 4.58 -18.18 3.97
N GLU A 261 4.50 -19.18 3.08
CA GLU A 261 4.92 -19.03 1.68
C GLU A 261 3.96 -18.15 0.87
N ALA A 262 2.65 -18.30 1.04
CA ALA A 262 1.66 -17.45 0.40
C ALA A 262 1.84 -15.98 0.82
N LEU A 263 1.98 -15.71 2.12
CA LEU A 263 2.27 -14.38 2.64
C LEU A 263 3.61 -13.84 2.11
N ARG A 264 4.64 -14.68 1.95
CA ARG A 264 5.93 -14.28 1.38
C ARG A 264 5.80 -13.87 -0.09
N LEU A 265 5.05 -14.62 -0.90
CA LEU A 265 4.82 -14.31 -2.31
C LEU A 265 4.05 -12.98 -2.46
N MET A 266 3.04 -12.75 -1.63
CA MET A 266 2.29 -11.48 -1.57
C MET A 266 3.21 -10.29 -1.30
N HIS A 267 4.21 -10.41 -0.42
CA HIS A 267 5.19 -9.34 -0.17
C HIS A 267 6.22 -9.21 -1.28
N THR A 268 6.89 -10.30 -1.65
CA THR A 268 8.10 -10.24 -2.48
C THR A 268 7.80 -10.05 -3.96
N PHE A 269 6.76 -10.71 -4.48
CA PHE A 269 6.45 -10.77 -5.91
C PHE A 269 5.28 -9.85 -6.29
N ASP A 270 4.13 -10.02 -5.63
CA ASP A 270 2.93 -9.20 -5.90
C ASP A 270 3.04 -7.79 -5.31
N GLN A 271 3.84 -7.64 -4.24
CA GLN A 271 4.10 -6.40 -3.51
C GLN A 271 2.83 -5.71 -3.00
N VAL A 272 1.92 -6.53 -2.47
CA VAL A 272 0.63 -6.11 -1.94
C VAL A 272 0.67 -5.90 -0.43
N ASP A 273 -0.08 -4.91 0.05
CA ASP A 273 -0.25 -4.65 1.47
C ASP A 273 -1.22 -5.66 2.08
N VAL A 274 -0.66 -6.76 2.57
CA VAL A 274 -1.35 -7.81 3.34
C VAL A 274 -2.15 -7.25 4.52
N SER A 275 -1.79 -6.07 5.07
CA SER A 275 -2.54 -5.41 6.14
C SER A 275 -3.68 -4.50 5.67
N VAL A 276 -3.79 -4.23 4.37
CA VAL A 276 -4.97 -3.59 3.75
C VAL A 276 -5.83 -4.60 2.97
N LEU A 277 -5.28 -5.77 2.59
CA LEU A 277 -6.03 -6.84 1.91
C LEU A 277 -6.84 -7.74 2.86
N ALA A 278 -8.08 -8.03 2.48
CA ALA A 278 -8.95 -9.02 3.14
C ALA A 278 -8.36 -10.44 3.09
N SER A 279 -7.78 -10.86 1.96
CA SER A 279 -7.08 -12.14 1.83
C SER A 279 -5.84 -12.20 2.73
N GLY A 280 -5.06 -11.13 2.79
CA GLY A 280 -3.86 -11.02 3.63
C GLY A 280 -4.17 -11.09 5.13
N GLU A 281 -5.23 -10.40 5.57
CA GLU A 281 -5.74 -10.48 6.94
C GLU A 281 -6.26 -11.89 7.27
N HIS A 282 -7.01 -12.52 6.36
CA HIS A 282 -7.53 -13.88 6.56
C HIS A 282 -6.41 -14.91 6.69
N LEU A 283 -5.41 -14.89 5.79
CA LEU A 283 -4.23 -15.76 5.85
C LEU A 283 -3.42 -15.54 7.15
N SER A 284 -3.26 -14.29 7.57
CA SER A 284 -2.58 -13.94 8.84
C SER A 284 -3.33 -14.48 10.06
N ARG A 285 -4.67 -14.37 10.08
CA ARG A 285 -5.50 -14.89 11.17
C ARG A 285 -5.56 -16.41 11.18
N TRP A 286 -5.56 -17.07 10.02
CA TRP A 286 -5.49 -18.52 9.93
C TRP A 286 -4.12 -19.05 10.42
N LEU A 287 -3.04 -18.33 10.15
CA LEU A 287 -1.70 -18.66 10.65
C LEU A 287 -1.66 -18.64 12.20
N ILE A 288 -2.14 -17.55 12.81
CA ILE A 288 -2.31 -17.43 14.27
C ILE A 288 -3.23 -18.53 14.83
N GLN A 289 -4.32 -18.86 14.13
CA GLN A 289 -5.24 -19.93 14.53
C GLN A 289 -4.57 -21.32 14.52
N VAL A 290 -3.67 -21.60 13.58
CA VAL A 290 -2.87 -22.85 13.56
C VAL A 290 -1.85 -22.88 14.70
N GLU A 291 -1.18 -21.75 14.97
CA GLU A 291 -0.24 -21.63 16.09
C GLU A 291 -0.92 -21.91 17.44
N LEU A 292 -2.06 -21.28 17.72
CA LEU A 292 -2.83 -21.46 18.96
C LEU A 292 -3.45 -22.87 19.09
N ALA A 293 -3.84 -23.50 17.97
CA ALA A 293 -4.31 -24.89 17.98
C ALA A 293 -3.17 -25.85 18.35
N VAL A 294 -1.96 -25.59 17.85
CA VAL A 294 -0.74 -26.38 18.15
C VAL A 294 -0.27 -26.12 19.58
N GLU A 295 -0.33 -24.89 20.10
CA GLU A 295 0.04 -24.56 21.48
C GLU A 295 -0.78 -25.36 22.50
N ARG A 296 -2.07 -25.55 22.25
CA ARG A 296 -2.96 -26.39 23.08
C ARG A 296 -2.54 -27.86 23.12
N ASN A 297 -2.13 -28.42 21.98
CA ASN A 297 -1.71 -29.81 21.83
C ASN A 297 -0.91 -30.04 20.53
N PRO A 298 0.44 -30.10 20.59
CA PRO A 298 1.27 -30.26 19.38
C PRO A 298 1.13 -31.60 18.66
N HIS A 299 0.51 -32.61 19.28
CA HIS A 299 0.27 -33.92 18.67
C HIS A 299 -1.10 -34.04 18.00
N GLN A 300 -2.09 -33.31 18.50
CA GLN A 300 -3.45 -33.25 17.96
C GLN A 300 -4.01 -31.83 18.12
N PRO A 301 -3.68 -30.90 17.19
CA PRO A 301 -4.01 -29.49 17.33
C PRO A 301 -5.51 -29.24 17.43
N ASP A 302 -5.93 -28.53 18.48
CA ASP A 302 -7.34 -28.30 18.80
C ASP A 302 -7.81 -26.91 18.37
N PHE A 303 -8.61 -26.86 17.31
CA PHE A 303 -9.19 -25.64 16.76
C PHE A 303 -10.45 -25.16 17.49
N SER A 304 -10.98 -25.92 18.45
CA SER A 304 -12.29 -25.67 19.08
C SER A 304 -12.41 -24.24 19.65
N GLY A 305 -13.34 -23.46 19.10
CA GLY A 305 -13.63 -22.10 19.54
C GLY A 305 -12.58 -21.05 19.15
N LEU A 306 -11.57 -21.40 18.33
CA LEU A 306 -10.67 -20.43 17.72
C LEU A 306 -11.30 -19.69 16.52
N ASP A 307 -12.48 -20.12 16.08
CA ASP A 307 -13.22 -19.58 14.93
C ASP A 307 -13.49 -18.07 15.04
N ILE A 308 -13.60 -17.56 16.27
CA ILE A 308 -13.73 -16.14 16.58
C ILE A 308 -12.54 -15.29 16.09
N ILE A 309 -11.35 -15.89 15.95
CA ILE A 309 -10.14 -15.21 15.45
C ILE A 309 -10.24 -14.98 13.95
N SER A 310 -10.81 -15.93 13.20
CA SER A 310 -10.95 -15.84 11.74
C SER A 310 -11.76 -14.61 11.29
N GLY A 311 -12.70 -14.15 12.13
CA GLY A 311 -13.55 -12.98 11.87
C GLY A 311 -14.53 -13.15 10.70
N THR A 312 -14.74 -14.38 10.21
CA THR A 312 -15.54 -14.67 9.02
C THR A 312 -17.03 -14.42 9.23
N ALA A 313 -17.72 -14.06 8.14
CA ALA A 313 -19.18 -13.87 8.12
C ALA A 313 -19.98 -15.20 8.22
N GLN A 314 -19.31 -16.36 8.17
CA GLN A 314 -19.88 -17.68 8.39
C GLN A 314 -19.11 -18.42 9.49
N LEU A 315 -19.84 -19.19 10.29
CA LEU A 315 -19.33 -20.12 11.30
C LEU A 315 -19.04 -21.49 10.67
N PRO A 316 -18.25 -22.39 11.31
CA PRO A 316 -17.93 -23.71 10.77
C PRO A 316 -19.13 -24.63 10.50
N ASP A 317 -20.27 -24.34 11.12
CA ASP A 317 -21.55 -25.04 10.92
C ASP A 317 -22.42 -24.43 9.80
N GLY A 318 -21.86 -23.50 9.01
CA GLY A 318 -22.52 -22.82 7.90
C GLY A 318 -23.47 -21.69 8.31
N ARG A 319 -23.69 -21.44 9.61
CA ARG A 319 -24.54 -20.33 10.07
C ARG A 319 -23.85 -18.97 9.89
N ALA A 320 -24.65 -17.94 9.64
CA ALA A 320 -24.15 -16.56 9.57
C ALA A 320 -23.60 -16.09 10.93
N SER A 321 -22.37 -15.56 10.91
CA SER A 321 -21.70 -14.99 12.08
C SER A 321 -22.26 -13.60 12.37
N THR A 322 -23.13 -13.50 13.37
CA THR A 322 -23.83 -12.26 13.73
C THR A 322 -23.14 -11.53 14.88
N SER A 323 -21.81 -11.35 14.79
CA SER A 323 -20.93 -10.86 15.86
C SER A 323 -21.47 -9.65 16.64
N LYS A 324 -21.87 -8.57 15.95
CA LYS A 324 -22.46 -7.35 16.56
C LYS A 324 -23.76 -7.64 17.34
N PHE A 325 -24.56 -8.61 16.89
CA PHE A 325 -25.79 -9.05 17.59
C PHE A 325 -25.46 -9.97 18.77
N THR A 326 -24.46 -10.85 18.65
CA THR A 326 -23.94 -11.66 19.77
C THR A 326 -23.33 -10.78 20.87
N GLU A 327 -22.62 -9.71 20.51
CA GLU A 327 -22.12 -8.70 21.44
C GLU A 327 -23.27 -7.98 22.14
N TRP A 328 -24.27 -7.51 21.39
CA TRP A 328 -25.47 -6.88 21.94
C TRP A 328 -26.23 -7.81 22.91
N ILE A 329 -26.44 -9.08 22.54
CA ILE A 329 -27.01 -10.11 23.43
C ILE A 329 -26.13 -10.27 24.69
N SER A 330 -24.82 -10.39 24.53
CA SER A 330 -23.89 -10.58 25.66
C SER A 330 -23.91 -9.38 26.62
N SER A 331 -24.03 -8.17 26.08
CA SER A 331 -24.23 -6.95 26.87
C SER A 331 -25.57 -7.00 27.63
N ARG A 332 -26.69 -7.30 26.96
CA ARG A 332 -28.01 -7.45 27.60
C ARG A 332 -28.06 -8.57 28.65
N LEU A 333 -27.32 -9.66 28.46
CA LEU A 333 -27.18 -10.73 29.46
C LEU A 333 -26.34 -10.28 30.65
N LYS A 334 -25.26 -9.51 30.43
CA LYS A 334 -24.42 -8.91 31.48
C LYS A 334 -25.22 -7.89 32.30
N GLU A 335 -26.00 -7.03 31.66
CA GLU A 335 -26.94 -6.11 32.31
C GLU A 335 -27.93 -6.87 33.20
N ARG A 336 -28.63 -7.88 32.66
CA ARG A 336 -29.57 -8.72 33.44
C ARG A 336 -28.89 -9.43 34.62
N ALA A 337 -27.68 -9.94 34.43
CA ALA A 337 -26.90 -10.55 35.51
C ALA A 337 -26.52 -9.53 36.60
N THR A 338 -26.21 -8.28 36.24
CA THR A 338 -25.99 -7.21 37.23
C THR A 338 -27.27 -6.82 37.97
N ILE A 339 -28.42 -6.75 37.28
CA ILE A 339 -29.73 -6.48 37.89
C ILE A 339 -30.09 -7.59 38.89
N TRP A 340 -30.01 -8.87 38.50
CA TRP A 340 -30.25 -9.99 39.41
C TRP A 340 -29.27 -10.03 40.59
N LYS A 341 -28.01 -9.60 40.41
CA LYS A 341 -27.05 -9.47 41.50
C LYS A 341 -27.46 -8.36 42.49
N GLN A 342 -27.89 -7.20 41.99
CA GLN A 342 -28.40 -6.09 42.81
C GLN A 342 -29.71 -6.49 43.52
N GLU A 343 -30.65 -7.11 42.83
CA GLU A 343 -31.91 -7.60 43.40
C GLU A 343 -31.66 -8.65 44.51
N ARG A 344 -30.70 -9.57 44.30
CA ARG A 344 -30.29 -10.55 45.32
C ARG A 344 -29.69 -9.88 46.56
N LEU A 345 -28.86 -8.85 46.39
CA LEU A 345 -28.28 -8.08 47.49
C LEU A 345 -29.36 -7.28 48.24
N TYR A 346 -30.20 -6.53 47.53
CA TYR A 346 -31.32 -5.78 48.10
C TYR A 346 -32.29 -6.68 48.89
N ASN A 347 -32.60 -7.88 48.37
CA ASN A 347 -33.41 -8.87 49.10
C ASN A 347 -32.70 -9.47 50.32
N GLN A 348 -31.37 -9.51 50.37
CA GLN A 348 -30.61 -9.88 51.56
C GLN A 348 -30.60 -8.74 52.60
N GLU A 349 -30.35 -7.51 52.19
CA GLU A 349 -30.42 -6.30 53.04
C GLU A 349 -31.82 -6.13 53.65
N ARG A 350 -32.88 -6.23 52.84
CA ARG A 350 -34.27 -6.13 53.29
C ARG A 350 -34.66 -7.24 54.28
N ARG A 351 -34.04 -8.42 54.19
CA ARG A 351 -34.19 -9.50 55.19
C ARG A 351 -33.44 -9.20 56.48
N GLN A 352 -32.21 -8.68 56.40
CA GLN A 352 -31.43 -8.27 57.57
C GLN A 352 -32.12 -7.13 58.34
N LEU A 353 -32.58 -6.08 57.65
CA LEU A 353 -33.30 -4.96 58.24
C LEU A 353 -34.61 -5.37 58.93
N ARG A 354 -35.35 -6.34 58.36
CA ARG A 354 -36.55 -6.91 59.01
C ARG A 354 -36.19 -7.76 60.22
N GLY A 355 -35.14 -8.59 60.14
CA GLY A 355 -34.65 -9.37 61.28
C GLY A 355 -34.18 -8.50 62.45
N ALA A 356 -33.51 -7.38 62.17
CA ALA A 356 -32.96 -6.47 63.18
C ALA A 356 -34.02 -5.72 64.00
N ARG A 357 -35.28 -5.62 63.55
CA ARG A 357 -36.36 -4.87 64.23
C ARG A 357 -37.42 -5.74 64.94
N GLY A 358 -37.41 -7.06 64.76
CA GLY A 358 -38.40 -7.97 65.39
C GLY A 358 -37.97 -8.59 66.73
N GLY A 359 -36.73 -8.38 67.16
CA GLY A 359 -36.05 -9.23 68.16
C GLY A 359 -36.16 -8.85 69.64
N LYS A 360 -37.15 -8.08 70.08
CA LYS A 360 -37.36 -7.78 71.52
C LYS A 360 -38.85 -7.65 71.92
N GLY A 361 -39.64 -8.65 71.54
CA GLY A 361 -40.97 -8.87 72.15
C GLY A 361 -40.81 -9.62 73.47
N GLU A 362 -41.27 -9.03 74.57
CA GLU A 362 -41.11 -9.53 75.94
C GLU A 362 -42.49 -9.92 76.51
N GLY A 363 -42.63 -11.18 76.94
CA GLY A 363 -43.87 -11.76 77.48
C GLY A 363 -44.84 -12.35 76.42
N GLY A 364 -45.64 -13.39 76.74
CA GLY A 364 -45.55 -14.25 77.93
C GLY A 364 -46.73 -15.22 78.14
N ARG A 365 -46.38 -16.44 78.63
CA ARG A 365 -47.16 -17.36 79.51
C ARG A 365 -48.42 -18.07 78.98
N SER A 366 -48.50 -19.38 79.31
CA SER A 366 -49.72 -20.22 79.49
C SER A 366 -50.50 -20.66 78.23
N THR A 367 -51.13 -21.86 78.15
CA THR A 367 -51.13 -23.08 79.03
C THR A 367 -51.58 -24.32 78.23
N SER A 368 -51.37 -25.53 78.78
CA SER A 368 -52.05 -26.83 78.55
C SER A 368 -52.04 -27.44 77.13
N ASP A 369 -51.46 -28.63 76.90
CA ASP A 369 -51.90 -30.01 77.26
C ASP A 369 -53.02 -30.50 76.32
N GLU A 370 -53.03 -31.67 75.67
CA GLU A 370 -52.17 -32.89 75.58
C GLU A 370 -52.30 -33.48 74.12
N GLU A 371 -51.79 -34.63 73.63
CA GLU A 371 -51.13 -35.83 74.17
C GLU A 371 -50.26 -36.57 73.08
N GLU A 372 -49.39 -37.50 73.49
CA GLU A 372 -48.94 -38.75 72.81
C GLU A 372 -48.23 -38.73 71.41
N PRO A 373 -47.62 -39.85 70.88
CA PRO A 373 -46.15 -39.96 70.94
C PRO A 373 -45.41 -40.35 69.64
N GLY A 374 -44.08 -40.11 69.60
CA GLY A 374 -43.18 -40.65 68.56
C GLY A 374 -41.70 -40.23 68.74
N PRO A 375 -40.68 -41.11 68.55
CA PRO A 375 -39.35 -40.88 69.15
C PRO A 375 -38.21 -40.66 68.10
N PRO A 376 -36.88 -40.86 68.36
CA PRO A 376 -35.95 -39.73 68.34
C PRO A 376 -34.75 -39.83 67.35
N GLY A 377 -34.24 -38.68 66.87
CA GLY A 377 -33.22 -38.66 65.78
C GLY A 377 -32.08 -37.64 65.90
N GLY A 378 -31.74 -37.15 67.09
CA GLY A 378 -30.77 -36.04 67.24
C GLY A 378 -29.29 -36.42 67.02
N ARG A 379 -28.61 -35.80 66.04
CA ARG A 379 -27.13 -35.85 65.90
C ARG A 379 -26.49 -34.47 65.71
N LYS A 380 -26.22 -33.78 66.82
CA LYS A 380 -25.35 -32.58 66.87
C LYS A 380 -23.94 -32.93 66.35
N LYS A 381 -23.41 -32.25 65.33
CA LYS A 381 -21.99 -32.39 64.92
C LYS A 381 -21.18 -31.14 65.28
N LYS A 382 -20.14 -31.34 66.12
CA LYS A 382 -19.28 -30.29 66.69
C LYS A 382 -18.62 -29.42 65.63
N LYS A 383 -18.61 -28.10 65.85
CA LYS A 383 -17.76 -27.12 65.16
C LYS A 383 -16.30 -27.34 65.58
N LYS A 384 -15.48 -28.02 64.76
CA LYS A 384 -14.04 -28.20 65.02
C LYS A 384 -13.24 -27.09 64.34
N LYS A 385 -12.65 -26.19 65.14
CA LYS A 385 -11.57 -25.28 64.72
C LYS A 385 -10.34 -26.13 64.38
N ASN A 386 -9.71 -25.91 63.22
CA ASN A 386 -8.47 -26.59 62.84
C ASN A 386 -7.51 -25.59 62.20
N THR A 387 -6.22 -25.70 62.52
CA THR A 387 -5.16 -24.77 62.12
C THR A 387 -3.91 -25.55 61.70
N GLY A 388 -3.32 -25.17 60.57
CA GLY A 388 -2.20 -25.79 59.86
C GLY A 388 -2.33 -25.42 58.38
N LYS A 389 -1.33 -24.90 57.64
CA LYS A 389 0.14 -24.98 57.73
C LYS A 389 0.68 -26.39 57.43
N GLY A 390 1.65 -26.47 56.52
CA GLY A 390 1.82 -27.56 55.55
C GLY A 390 1.54 -26.95 54.17
N ASP A 391 2.47 -26.30 53.48
CA ASP A 391 3.84 -26.71 53.11
C ASP A 391 3.83 -27.84 52.07
N GLY A 392 4.59 -27.67 50.98
CA GLY A 392 4.28 -28.28 49.69
C GLY A 392 5.47 -28.91 48.99
N SER A 393 5.51 -30.24 48.98
CA SER A 393 6.41 -31.03 48.15
C SER A 393 5.62 -32.08 47.36
N THR A 394 5.65 -31.97 46.03
CA THR A 394 5.06 -32.93 45.10
C THR A 394 6.16 -33.62 44.30
N ALA A 395 6.49 -34.85 44.68
CA ALA A 395 7.42 -35.70 43.96
C ALA A 395 6.71 -36.94 43.39
N THR A 396 7.11 -37.33 42.18
CA THR A 396 7.05 -38.70 41.62
C THR A 396 5.73 -39.49 41.79
N GLY A 397 4.87 -39.43 40.77
CA GLY A 397 3.82 -40.43 40.51
C GLY A 397 4.14 -41.24 39.26
N GLN A 398 4.84 -42.37 39.41
CA GLN A 398 5.27 -43.23 38.31
C GLN A 398 4.25 -44.35 38.07
N MET A 399 3.83 -44.59 36.82
CA MET A 399 3.01 -45.74 36.45
C MET A 399 3.47 -46.43 35.16
N HIS A 400 3.60 -47.75 35.24
CA HIS A 400 3.55 -48.63 34.07
C HIS A 400 2.10 -48.64 33.51
N GLY A 401 1.83 -48.95 32.25
CA GLY A 401 2.65 -49.61 31.24
C GLY A 401 1.89 -50.84 30.73
N VAL A 402 1.30 -50.73 29.53
CA VAL A 402 0.39 -51.74 28.96
C VAL A 402 0.77 -52.02 27.51
N ASN A 403 0.84 -53.30 27.14
CA ASN A 403 1.22 -53.74 25.80
C ASN A 403 0.03 -53.70 24.82
N SER A 404 0.28 -53.21 23.60
CA SER A 404 -0.42 -53.64 22.38
C SER A 404 0.64 -53.80 21.27
N VAL A 405 0.98 -55.04 20.93
CA VAL A 405 0.41 -55.80 19.79
C VAL A 405 0.72 -55.10 18.45
N SER A 406 1.64 -55.70 17.70
CA SER A 406 2.19 -55.19 16.45
C SER A 406 1.24 -55.38 15.26
N GLY A 407 1.07 -54.31 14.48
CA GLY A 407 0.34 -54.31 13.21
C GLY A 407 1.19 -53.79 12.05
N HIS A 408 1.49 -54.68 11.11
CA HIS A 408 1.80 -54.38 9.71
C HIS A 408 0.78 -55.17 8.86
N PRO A 409 0.47 -54.80 7.60
CA PRO A 409 1.25 -53.92 6.73
C PRO A 409 0.46 -52.83 5.98
N ARG A 410 1.18 -51.91 5.33
CA ARG A 410 1.17 -51.76 3.85
C ARG A 410 2.34 -50.88 3.39
N LYS A 411 2.84 -51.15 2.19
CA LYS A 411 3.71 -50.26 1.43
C LYS A 411 2.88 -49.73 0.27
N ASP A 412 2.39 -48.50 0.40
CA ASP A 412 1.81 -47.77 -0.72
C ASP A 412 2.90 -46.84 -1.29
N GLY A 413 2.91 -46.66 -2.61
CA GLY A 413 4.11 -46.27 -3.36
C GLY A 413 4.54 -44.80 -3.24
N ASP A 414 5.83 -44.58 -3.49
CA ASP A 414 6.43 -43.25 -3.57
C ASP A 414 5.86 -42.45 -4.76
N MET A 415 5.25 -41.29 -4.48
CA MET A 415 5.03 -40.25 -5.51
C MET A 415 6.16 -39.24 -5.43
N GLU A 416 7.13 -39.34 -6.34
CA GLU A 416 8.08 -38.26 -6.61
C GLU A 416 7.36 -37.11 -7.31
N ILE A 417 7.17 -35.99 -6.61
CA ILE A 417 6.71 -34.75 -7.21
C ILE A 417 7.94 -33.95 -7.67
N LEU A 418 8.30 -34.07 -8.95
CA LEU A 418 9.25 -33.16 -9.57
C LEU A 418 8.64 -31.76 -9.71
N PHE A 419 9.13 -30.82 -8.90
CA PHE A 419 9.28 -29.43 -9.28
C PHE A 419 10.76 -29.16 -9.54
N LEU A 420 11.10 -28.32 -10.52
CA LEU A 420 12.24 -27.37 -10.54
C LEU A 420 12.27 -26.61 -11.90
N TYR A 421 12.44 -25.28 -11.83
CA TYR A 421 12.87 -24.29 -12.86
C TYR A 421 12.48 -24.37 -14.35
N LEU A 422 11.91 -23.26 -14.82
CA LEU A 422 12.32 -22.56 -16.05
C LEU A 422 12.35 -21.04 -15.80
N ASP A 423 13.51 -20.38 -15.92
CA ASP A 423 13.65 -18.91 -16.05
C ASP A 423 15.09 -18.51 -16.46
N LEU A 424 15.49 -18.65 -17.74
CA LEU A 424 16.79 -18.19 -18.26
C LEU A 424 16.81 -18.03 -19.81
N PHE A 425 17.01 -16.78 -20.26
CA PHE A 425 17.27 -16.28 -21.62
C PHE A 425 16.18 -16.41 -22.73
N PRO A 426 16.16 -15.47 -23.72
CA PRO A 426 15.10 -15.37 -24.74
C PRO A 426 15.52 -15.87 -26.15
N THR A 427 14.62 -15.65 -27.11
CA THR A 427 14.78 -15.77 -28.59
C THR A 427 15.19 -17.13 -29.16
N PHE A 428 14.25 -17.79 -29.83
CA PHE A 428 14.40 -18.43 -31.15
C PHE A 428 13.01 -18.56 -31.81
N ALA A 429 12.95 -18.66 -33.14
CA ALA A 429 11.72 -18.86 -33.91
C ALA A 429 11.91 -20.01 -34.90
N VAL A 430 10.85 -20.79 -35.12
CA VAL A 430 10.85 -22.02 -35.92
C VAL A 430 9.59 -22.02 -36.78
N GLU A 431 9.72 -22.28 -38.08
CA GLU A 431 8.58 -22.51 -38.96
C GLU A 431 8.23 -24.01 -38.97
N VAL A 432 6.94 -24.36 -38.88
CA VAL A 432 6.50 -25.74 -38.64
C VAL A 432 5.61 -26.22 -39.79
N ASN A 433 6.18 -27.04 -40.68
CA ASN A 433 5.45 -27.60 -41.82
C ASN A 433 5.01 -29.05 -41.55
N ALA A 434 3.95 -29.21 -40.76
CA ALA A 434 3.54 -30.50 -40.23
C ALA A 434 2.42 -31.18 -41.05
N ASN A 435 2.80 -32.11 -41.92
CA ASN A 435 1.87 -33.02 -42.61
C ASN A 435 1.27 -34.06 -41.63
N PHE A 436 0.30 -33.66 -40.83
CA PHE A 436 -0.45 -34.57 -39.95
C PHE A 436 -1.44 -35.45 -40.73
N SER A 437 -1.30 -36.76 -40.58
CA SER A 437 -2.09 -37.78 -41.27
C SER A 437 -3.51 -37.95 -40.72
N GLY A 438 -4.42 -37.06 -41.13
CA GLY A 438 -5.87 -37.31 -41.12
C GLY A 438 -6.58 -37.39 -39.76
N LEU A 439 -5.88 -37.16 -38.65
CA LEU A 439 -6.46 -37.13 -37.30
C LEU A 439 -6.55 -35.69 -36.76
N PRO A 440 -7.61 -35.33 -36.01
CA PRO A 440 -7.77 -33.98 -35.46
C PRO A 440 -6.75 -33.69 -34.35
N LEU A 441 -6.16 -32.50 -34.41
CA LEU A 441 -5.22 -31.99 -33.40
C LEU A 441 -5.90 -31.84 -32.03
N THR A 442 -5.17 -32.18 -30.97
CA THR A 442 -5.61 -31.92 -29.59
C THR A 442 -5.58 -30.43 -29.26
N ALA A 443 -6.37 -30.00 -28.26
CA ALA A 443 -6.44 -28.59 -27.85
C ALA A 443 -5.07 -27.99 -27.44
N VAL A 444 -4.18 -28.80 -26.87
CA VAL A 444 -2.81 -28.36 -26.51
C VAL A 444 -1.98 -28.11 -27.77
N GLN A 445 -2.06 -28.99 -28.77
CA GLN A 445 -1.36 -28.81 -30.06
C GLN A 445 -1.90 -27.59 -30.82
N GLN A 446 -3.21 -27.37 -30.82
CA GLN A 446 -3.84 -26.17 -31.41
C GLN A 446 -3.35 -24.89 -30.74
N TRP A 447 -3.27 -24.87 -29.40
CA TRP A 447 -2.78 -23.71 -28.64
C TRP A 447 -1.31 -23.39 -28.93
N VAL A 448 -0.44 -24.41 -28.94
CA VAL A 448 0.99 -24.24 -29.25
C VAL A 448 1.19 -23.72 -30.68
N LEU A 449 0.51 -24.29 -31.67
CA LEU A 449 0.60 -23.84 -33.07
C LEU A 449 0.09 -22.40 -33.23
N SER A 450 -0.97 -22.01 -32.52
CA SER A 450 -1.48 -20.64 -32.52
C SER A 450 -0.47 -19.61 -31.98
N ASP A 451 0.22 -19.92 -30.88
CA ASP A 451 1.20 -18.99 -30.29
C ASP A 451 2.49 -18.92 -31.12
N VAL A 452 2.92 -20.04 -31.72
CA VAL A 452 4.05 -20.07 -32.68
C VAL A 452 3.74 -19.22 -33.91
N SER A 453 2.59 -19.42 -34.57
CA SER A 453 2.18 -18.61 -35.74
C SER A 453 2.14 -17.11 -35.41
N ARG A 454 1.60 -16.74 -34.24
CA ARG A 454 1.55 -15.35 -33.78
C ARG A 454 2.94 -14.73 -33.59
N ARG A 455 3.94 -15.52 -33.17
CA ARG A 455 5.33 -15.04 -32.98
C ARG A 455 6.10 -14.93 -34.29
N ILE A 456 5.92 -15.87 -35.23
CA ILE A 456 6.56 -15.79 -36.57
C ILE A 456 6.16 -14.48 -37.27
N SER A 457 4.86 -14.14 -37.21
CA SER A 457 4.28 -12.90 -37.73
C SER A 457 4.89 -11.60 -37.17
N LEU A 458 5.61 -11.65 -36.04
CA LEU A 458 6.18 -10.48 -35.38
C LEU A 458 7.68 -10.24 -35.67
N TYR A 459 8.42 -11.25 -36.17
CA TYR A 459 9.89 -11.22 -36.13
C TYR A 459 10.65 -11.56 -37.43
N GLY A 460 10.01 -12.20 -38.43
CA GLY A 460 10.49 -12.22 -39.82
C GLY A 460 11.84 -12.92 -40.14
N THR A 461 11.76 -14.18 -40.58
CA THR A 461 12.83 -14.99 -41.23
C THR A 461 13.99 -15.50 -40.34
N CYS A 462 14.75 -16.48 -40.84
CA CYS A 462 15.70 -17.32 -40.09
C CYS A 462 16.98 -17.60 -40.92
N PRO A 463 18.18 -17.84 -40.33
CA PRO A 463 19.44 -18.01 -41.07
C PRO A 463 19.77 -19.48 -41.45
N ASP A 464 20.62 -19.64 -42.46
CA ASP A 464 21.08 -20.95 -42.96
C ASP A 464 21.98 -21.74 -41.97
N GLY A 465 21.85 -23.07 -41.97
CA GLY A 465 22.93 -23.97 -41.51
C GLY A 465 22.57 -25.13 -40.58
N ILE A 466 21.32 -25.27 -40.12
CA ILE A 466 20.89 -26.33 -39.19
C ILE A 466 19.82 -27.21 -39.85
N THR A 467 19.97 -28.54 -39.78
CA THR A 467 19.00 -29.51 -40.34
C THR A 467 17.91 -29.87 -39.34
N GLU A 468 16.66 -30.00 -39.83
CA GLU A 468 15.44 -30.08 -39.02
C GLU A 468 15.44 -31.21 -37.96
N ASP A 469 15.98 -32.38 -38.31
CA ASP A 469 15.97 -33.57 -37.45
C ASP A 469 16.64 -33.37 -36.08
N SER A 470 17.76 -32.63 -36.00
CA SER A 470 18.50 -32.53 -34.71
C SER A 470 17.74 -31.68 -33.69
N ALA A 471 17.11 -30.60 -34.13
CA ALA A 471 16.27 -29.75 -33.27
C ALA A 471 15.03 -30.51 -32.77
N LEU A 472 14.39 -31.30 -33.65
CA LEU A 472 13.27 -32.17 -33.27
C LEU A 472 13.68 -33.26 -32.28
N GLN A 473 14.88 -33.84 -32.42
CA GLN A 473 15.38 -34.87 -31.49
C GLN A 473 15.64 -34.29 -30.09
N GLU A 474 16.29 -33.11 -30.01
CA GLU A 474 16.57 -32.41 -28.75
C GLU A 474 15.28 -31.96 -28.03
N LEU A 475 14.28 -31.49 -28.78
CA LEU A 475 13.01 -31.01 -28.23
C LEU A 475 12.15 -32.17 -27.69
N ASN A 476 12.14 -33.33 -28.37
CA ASN A 476 11.48 -34.54 -27.87
C ASN A 476 12.15 -35.12 -26.61
N GLN A 477 13.48 -35.01 -26.49
CA GLN A 477 14.20 -35.38 -25.26
C GLN A 477 13.84 -34.45 -24.10
N ARG A 478 13.81 -33.11 -24.32
CA ARG A 478 13.40 -32.14 -23.29
C ARG A 478 11.95 -32.28 -22.84
N ALA A 479 11.05 -32.71 -23.73
CA ALA A 479 9.63 -32.88 -23.43
C ALA A 479 9.28 -34.21 -22.72
N ASN A 480 10.26 -35.09 -22.46
CA ASN A 480 10.08 -36.39 -21.80
C ASN A 480 9.09 -37.35 -22.51
N LEU A 481 8.81 -37.14 -23.80
CA LEU A 481 7.77 -37.84 -24.57
C LEU A 481 8.05 -39.34 -24.84
N TYR A 482 9.24 -39.84 -24.49
CA TYR A 482 9.60 -41.25 -24.63
C TYR A 482 9.22 -42.14 -23.43
N ALA A 483 8.73 -41.55 -22.32
CA ALA A 483 8.42 -42.27 -21.08
C ALA A 483 6.99 -42.88 -21.00
N ALA A 484 6.43 -43.34 -22.13
CA ALA A 484 5.07 -43.92 -22.19
C ALA A 484 4.96 -45.16 -23.11
N GLY A 485 6.08 -45.85 -23.37
CA GLY A 485 6.12 -47.09 -24.15
C GLY A 485 5.96 -48.36 -23.31
N GLU A 486 5.11 -49.28 -23.76
CA GLU A 486 5.00 -50.69 -23.35
C GLU A 486 4.73 -51.03 -21.86
N ARG A 487 3.45 -51.32 -21.56
CA ARG A 487 3.00 -52.70 -21.19
C ARG A 487 1.48 -52.77 -21.00
N ALA A 488 0.75 -53.09 -22.06
CA ALA A 488 -0.62 -53.58 -21.94
C ALA A 488 -0.60 -55.10 -21.64
N PRO A 489 -1.42 -55.61 -20.71
CA PRO A 489 -1.52 -57.05 -20.48
C PRO A 489 -2.23 -57.74 -21.66
N ARG A 490 -1.72 -58.91 -22.08
CA ARG A 490 -2.44 -59.78 -23.01
C ARG A 490 -3.49 -60.58 -22.24
N CYS A 491 -4.71 -60.63 -22.76
CA CYS A 491 -5.72 -61.55 -22.26
C CYS A 491 -5.46 -62.98 -22.74
N LEU A 492 -5.28 -63.89 -21.79
CA LEU A 492 -5.79 -65.27 -21.77
C LEU A 492 -6.10 -65.63 -20.32
#